data_AF-A0A0W7X2F4-F1
#
_entry.id   AF-A0A0W7X2F4-F1
#
_cell.length_a   1.000
_cell.length_b   1.000
_cell.length_c   1.000
_cell.angle_alpha   90.00
_cell.angle_beta   90.00
_cell.angle_gamma   90.00
#
_symmetry.space_group_name_H-M   'P 1'
#
loop_
_entity.id
_entity.type
_entity.pdbx_description
1 polymer ?
#
loop_
_entity_poly.entity_id
_entity_poly.type
_entity_poly.pdbx_seq_one_letter_code
_entity_poly.pdbx_strand_id
1 'polypeptide(L)'
;MSENGSPAAGVPLHDGRNETSLERADRNFGELLQELRVTQTGVQILFAFLLTLAFTPRFPSLDTVQRATYVTTLLLAVLAAALFTAPAALHRGLFQRGAKPLIVRVSSRLAAAGLGVLVLALTGSVLLVVDVAASRTGALISAGCTLLACGGLWWVLPWAVARAGMRSGTLPSPLGNGNGNGNGNKDANGNGNGVRDRDRDRDRGSNRGQ
;
A
#
# COMPACT_ATOMS: atom_id res chain seq x y z
N MET A 1 -26.70 50.01 2.49
CA MET A 1 -26.76 48.86 1.57
C MET A 1 -25.35 48.68 1.02
N SER A 2 -24.66 47.53 1.17
CA SER A 2 -25.11 46.12 1.09
C SER A 2 -25.29 45.65 -0.36
N GLU A 3 -24.71 44.54 -0.81
CA GLU A 3 -23.75 43.65 -0.13
C GLU A 3 -23.12 42.60 -1.07
N ASN A 4 -22.18 41.81 -0.51
CA ASN A 4 -21.84 40.44 -0.91
C ASN A 4 -21.02 40.26 -2.22
N GLY A 5 -20.30 39.13 -2.34
CA GLY A 5 -19.78 38.70 -3.65
C GLY A 5 -18.40 38.07 -3.76
N SER A 6 -17.61 37.91 -2.68
CA SER A 6 -16.44 37.02 -2.74
C SER A 6 -16.83 35.58 -2.40
N PRO A 7 -16.68 34.66 -3.37
CA PRO A 7 -16.08 33.37 -3.06
C PRO A 7 -14.85 33.12 -3.93
N ALA A 8 -13.93 32.34 -3.37
CA ALA A 8 -12.62 32.01 -3.92
C ALA A 8 -12.57 31.84 -5.45
N ALA A 9 -11.51 32.39 -6.07
CA ALA A 9 -10.94 31.79 -7.27
C ALA A 9 -10.62 30.33 -6.91
N GLY A 10 -11.46 29.41 -7.37
CA GLY A 10 -11.37 28.01 -6.99
C GLY A 10 -10.07 27.44 -7.53
N VAL A 11 -9.06 27.32 -6.65
CA VAL A 11 -7.84 26.56 -6.92
C VAL A 11 -8.31 25.19 -7.43
N PRO A 12 -8.05 24.84 -8.70
CA PRO A 12 -8.49 23.55 -9.20
C PRO A 12 -7.74 22.51 -8.40
N LEU A 13 -8.44 21.77 -7.55
CA LEU A 13 -7.92 20.53 -6.96
C LEU A 13 -7.90 19.45 -8.04
N HIS A 14 -7.08 19.71 -9.08
CA HIS A 14 -6.43 18.66 -9.84
C HIS A 14 -5.57 17.89 -8.83
N ASP A 15 -6.11 16.79 -8.32
CA ASP A 15 -5.27 15.69 -7.87
C ASP A 15 -4.46 15.24 -9.09
N GLY A 16 -3.23 15.76 -9.18
CA GLY A 16 -2.51 15.98 -10.44
C GLY A 16 -1.88 14.72 -11.02
N ARG A 17 -2.63 13.62 -11.09
CA ARG A 17 -2.14 12.29 -11.44
C ARG A 17 -3.05 11.61 -12.47
N ASN A 18 -2.91 12.03 -13.73
CA ASN A 18 -3.17 11.21 -14.91
C ASN A 18 -2.15 10.06 -15.00
N GLU A 19 -2.13 9.23 -13.96
CA GLU A 19 -1.16 8.16 -13.73
C GLU A 19 -1.68 6.84 -14.30
N THR A 20 -0.87 6.18 -15.13
CA THR A 20 -1.23 4.87 -15.67
C THR A 20 -1.32 3.82 -14.56
N SER A 21 -2.13 2.77 -14.78
CA SER A 21 -2.20 1.62 -13.86
C SER A 21 -0.85 0.92 -13.67
N LEU A 22 0.07 1.08 -14.63
CA LEU A 22 1.45 0.61 -14.55
C LEU A 22 2.31 1.47 -13.63
N GLU A 23 2.27 2.79 -13.74
CA GLU A 23 3.01 3.70 -12.84
C GLU A 23 2.53 3.58 -11.39
N ARG A 24 1.22 3.44 -11.16
CA ARG A 24 0.67 3.25 -9.81
C ARG A 24 1.14 1.93 -9.20
N ALA A 25 1.24 0.88 -10.01
CA ALA A 25 1.82 -0.39 -9.57
C ALA A 25 3.34 -0.28 -9.30
N ASP A 26 4.07 0.54 -10.06
CA ASP A 26 5.50 0.84 -9.88
C ASP A 26 5.74 1.61 -8.57
N ARG A 27 4.94 2.64 -8.28
CA ARG A 27 5.00 3.43 -7.02
C ARG A 27 4.67 2.57 -5.80
N ASN A 28 3.54 1.88 -5.81
CA ASN A 28 3.16 0.96 -4.73
C ASN A 28 4.22 -0.15 -4.53
N PHE A 29 4.88 -0.59 -5.60
CA PHE A 29 5.97 -1.57 -5.51
C PHE A 29 7.26 -0.98 -4.91
N GLY A 30 7.58 0.28 -5.21
CA GLY A 30 8.67 1.03 -4.55
C GLY A 30 8.45 1.18 -3.04
N GLU A 31 7.21 1.51 -2.64
CA GLU A 31 6.79 1.59 -1.23
C GLU A 31 6.92 0.22 -0.54
N LEU A 32 6.40 -0.86 -1.14
CA LEU A 32 6.59 -2.23 -0.64
C LEU A 32 8.08 -2.63 -0.52
N LEU A 33 8.94 -2.24 -1.47
CA LEU A 33 10.39 -2.49 -1.36
C LEU A 33 11.05 -1.71 -0.21
N GLN A 34 10.51 -0.55 0.17
CA GLN A 34 10.97 0.21 1.33
C GLN A 34 10.54 -0.45 2.64
N GLU A 35 9.27 -0.88 2.75
CA GLU A 35 8.76 -1.64 3.90
C GLU A 35 9.51 -2.98 4.09
N LEU A 36 9.75 -3.71 3.00
CA LEU A 36 10.53 -4.94 3.01
C LEU A 36 11.98 -4.71 3.44
N ARG A 37 12.57 -3.55 3.16
CA ARG A 37 13.92 -3.20 3.63
C ARG A 37 13.96 -2.99 5.15
N VAL A 38 12.89 -2.46 5.76
CA VAL A 38 12.75 -2.39 7.23
C VAL A 38 12.64 -3.80 7.82
N THR A 39 11.96 -4.72 7.13
CA THR A 39 11.89 -6.13 7.54
C THR A 39 13.23 -6.86 7.38
N GLN A 40 13.99 -6.54 6.33
CA GLN A 40 15.26 -7.18 5.97
C GLN A 40 16.36 -7.01 7.03
N THR A 41 16.43 -5.86 7.70
CA THR A 41 17.40 -5.64 8.79
C THR A 41 17.12 -6.55 10.00
N GLY A 42 15.84 -6.79 10.33
CA GLY A 42 15.44 -7.76 11.34
C GLY A 42 15.91 -9.18 11.01
N VAL A 43 15.84 -9.59 9.74
CA VAL A 43 16.36 -10.90 9.29
C VAL A 43 17.89 -10.97 9.40
N GLN A 44 18.60 -9.89 9.10
CA GLN A 44 20.06 -9.83 9.25
C GLN A 44 20.50 -9.95 10.72
N ILE A 45 19.80 -9.27 11.64
CA ILE A 45 20.06 -9.38 13.10
C ILE A 45 19.80 -10.81 13.58
N LEU A 46 18.67 -11.41 13.18
CA LEU A 46 18.33 -12.80 13.49
C LEU A 46 19.41 -13.77 12.99
N PHE A 47 19.82 -13.64 11.73
CA PHE A 47 20.85 -14.49 11.12
C PHE A 47 22.21 -14.34 11.79
N ALA A 48 22.63 -13.11 12.12
CA ALA A 48 23.88 -12.85 12.83
C ALA A 48 23.87 -13.41 14.26
N PHE A 49 22.74 -13.32 14.98
CA PHE A 49 22.58 -13.88 16.31
C PHE A 49 22.66 -15.42 16.29
N LEU A 50 21.95 -16.06 15.35
CA LEU A 50 22.03 -17.51 15.14
C LEU A 50 23.46 -17.94 14.78
N LEU A 51 24.11 -17.28 13.81
CA LEU A 51 25.50 -17.58 13.43
C LEU A 51 26.46 -17.43 14.63
N THR A 52 26.25 -16.43 15.49
CA THR A 52 27.03 -16.24 16.73
C THR A 52 26.86 -17.42 17.69
N LEU A 53 25.64 -17.96 17.86
CA LEU A 53 25.39 -19.11 18.75
C LEU A 53 26.23 -20.33 18.38
N ALA A 54 26.47 -20.59 17.09
CA ALA A 54 27.29 -21.71 16.61
C ALA A 54 28.75 -21.68 17.09
N PHE A 55 29.30 -20.48 17.33
CA PHE A 55 30.68 -20.29 17.81
C PHE A 55 30.78 -20.18 19.34
N THR A 56 29.67 -20.27 20.07
CA THR A 56 29.71 -20.25 21.55
C THR A 56 30.26 -21.56 22.11
N PRO A 57 31.01 -21.54 23.24
CA PRO A 57 31.42 -22.76 23.95
C PRO A 57 30.25 -23.65 24.44
N ARG A 58 29.02 -23.12 24.41
CA ARG A 58 27.80 -23.86 24.74
C ARG A 58 27.31 -24.74 23.57
N PHE A 59 27.64 -24.41 22.32
CA PHE A 59 27.14 -25.12 21.13
C PHE A 59 27.51 -26.62 21.05
N PRO A 60 28.69 -27.08 21.50
CA PRO A 60 29.01 -28.50 21.60
C PRO A 60 28.19 -29.27 22.65
N SER A 61 27.57 -28.58 23.62
CA SER A 61 26.80 -29.16 24.73
C SER A 61 25.28 -28.94 24.62
N LEU A 62 24.80 -28.65 23.40
CA LEU A 62 23.38 -28.67 23.05
C LEU A 62 22.90 -30.10 22.80
N ASP A 63 21.62 -30.38 23.06
CA ASP A 63 21.01 -31.67 22.69
C ASP A 63 20.78 -31.80 21.16
N THR A 64 20.50 -33.01 20.68
CA THR A 64 20.28 -33.29 19.25
C THR A 64 19.09 -32.53 18.65
N VAL A 65 18.02 -32.33 19.43
CA VAL A 65 16.82 -31.57 19.03
C VAL A 65 17.15 -30.07 18.99
N GLN A 66 17.84 -29.54 19.99
CA GLN A 66 18.33 -28.15 20.01
C GLN A 66 19.21 -27.86 18.80
N ARG A 67 20.14 -28.77 18.45
CA ARG A 67 20.98 -28.63 17.26
C ARG A 67 20.15 -28.73 15.95
N ALA A 68 19.17 -29.62 15.88
CA ALA A 68 18.28 -29.73 14.71
C ALA A 68 17.39 -28.49 14.54
N THR A 69 16.78 -27.99 15.62
CA THR A 69 16.01 -26.74 15.67
C THR A 69 16.89 -25.56 15.27
N TYR A 70 18.12 -25.47 15.76
CA TYR A 70 19.08 -24.44 15.38
C TYR A 70 19.34 -24.42 13.86
N VAL A 71 19.73 -25.56 13.27
CA VAL A 71 20.01 -25.66 11.83
C VAL A 71 18.77 -25.33 11.01
N THR A 72 17.60 -25.85 11.40
CA THR A 72 16.32 -25.55 10.74
C THR A 72 15.98 -24.06 10.78
N THR A 73 16.16 -23.43 11.94
CA THR A 73 15.91 -21.99 12.15
C THR A 73 16.86 -21.13 11.32
N LEU A 74 18.15 -21.48 11.26
CA LEU A 74 19.15 -20.81 10.45
C LEU A 74 18.81 -20.89 8.95
N LEU A 75 18.40 -22.07 8.47
CA LEU A 75 17.97 -22.26 7.07
C LEU A 75 16.69 -21.48 6.74
N LEU A 76 15.72 -21.41 7.67
CA LEU A 76 14.53 -20.55 7.51
C LEU A 76 14.90 -19.06 7.45
N ALA A 77 15.83 -18.59 8.28
CA ALA A 77 16.30 -17.20 8.24
C ALA A 77 16.99 -16.85 6.89
N VAL A 78 17.83 -17.76 6.37
CA VAL A 78 18.45 -17.63 5.04
C VAL A 78 17.40 -17.62 3.93
N LEU A 79 16.40 -18.51 4.00
CA LEU A 79 15.31 -18.57 3.02
C LEU A 79 14.46 -17.29 3.03
N ALA A 80 14.14 -16.73 4.20
CA ALA A 80 13.45 -15.44 4.32
C ALA A 80 14.28 -14.30 3.69
N ALA A 81 15.59 -14.24 3.98
CA ALA A 81 16.48 -13.23 3.39
C ALA A 81 16.54 -13.34 1.85
N ALA A 82 16.59 -14.56 1.31
CA ALA A 82 16.55 -14.81 -0.14
C ALA A 82 15.21 -14.37 -0.76
N LEU A 83 14.08 -14.71 -0.11
CA LEU A 83 12.74 -14.35 -0.57
C LEU A 83 12.48 -12.84 -0.56
N PHE A 84 13.03 -12.09 0.41
CA PHE A 84 12.97 -10.62 0.41
C PHE A 84 13.93 -9.97 -0.59
N THR A 85 15.05 -10.61 -0.91
CA THR A 85 16.00 -10.12 -1.93
C THR A 85 15.46 -10.32 -3.36
N ALA A 86 14.70 -11.39 -3.58
CA ALA A 86 14.19 -11.76 -4.91
C ALA A 86 13.33 -10.68 -5.61
N PRO A 87 12.37 -9.98 -4.96
CA PRO A 87 11.67 -8.84 -5.55
C PRO A 87 12.58 -7.76 -6.16
N ALA A 88 13.65 -7.38 -5.47
CA ALA A 88 14.59 -6.36 -5.95
C ALA A 88 15.43 -6.86 -7.13
N ALA A 89 15.83 -8.14 -7.10
CA ALA A 89 16.56 -8.79 -8.19
C ALA A 89 15.69 -8.96 -9.45
N LEU A 90 14.43 -9.41 -9.29
CA LEU A 90 13.46 -9.53 -10.38
C LEU A 90 13.16 -8.17 -11.02
N HIS A 91 13.00 -7.12 -10.22
CA HIS A 91 12.84 -5.77 -10.74
C HIS A 91 14.06 -5.37 -11.59
N ARG A 92 15.28 -5.46 -11.04
CA ARG A 92 16.51 -5.06 -11.73
C ARG A 92 16.77 -5.84 -13.02
N GLY A 93 16.44 -7.14 -13.06
CA GLY A 93 16.66 -8.00 -14.22
C GLY A 93 15.56 -7.96 -15.29
N LEU A 94 14.29 -7.82 -14.89
CA LEU A 94 13.16 -8.02 -15.81
C LEU A 94 12.52 -6.72 -16.32
N PHE A 95 12.83 -5.56 -15.74
CA PHE A 95 12.38 -4.25 -16.25
C PHE A 95 12.85 -3.99 -17.69
N GLN A 96 14.03 -4.50 -18.06
CA GLN A 96 14.57 -4.47 -19.43
C GLN A 96 13.76 -5.27 -20.46
N ARG A 97 12.78 -6.09 -20.03
CA ARG A 97 11.96 -6.97 -20.89
C ARG A 97 10.47 -6.61 -20.93
N GLY A 98 10.09 -5.42 -20.42
CA GLY A 98 8.75 -4.85 -20.59
C GLY A 98 7.57 -5.53 -19.87
N ALA A 99 7.75 -6.71 -19.28
CA ALA A 99 6.68 -7.55 -18.69
C ALA A 99 6.14 -7.05 -17.32
N LYS A 100 5.94 -5.74 -17.16
CA LYS A 100 5.64 -5.05 -15.89
C LYS A 100 4.54 -5.71 -15.01
N PRO A 101 3.35 -6.10 -15.52
CA PRO A 101 2.28 -6.62 -14.66
C PRO A 101 2.62 -7.95 -13.96
N LEU A 102 3.43 -8.79 -14.58
CA LEU A 102 3.80 -10.10 -14.03
C LEU A 102 4.78 -9.94 -12.85
N ILE A 103 5.72 -9.00 -12.97
CA ILE A 103 6.77 -8.71 -11.97
C ILE A 103 6.11 -8.38 -10.63
N VAL A 104 5.19 -7.41 -10.60
CA VAL A 104 4.53 -6.95 -9.37
C VAL A 104 3.77 -8.10 -8.67
N ARG A 105 3.05 -8.93 -9.44
CA ARG A 105 2.27 -10.05 -8.89
C ARG A 105 3.14 -11.21 -8.38
N VAL A 106 4.32 -11.43 -8.97
CA VAL A 106 5.30 -12.42 -8.48
C VAL A 106 6.03 -11.87 -7.25
N SER A 107 6.51 -10.64 -7.28
CA SER A 107 7.20 -10.00 -6.15
C SER A 107 6.33 -9.89 -4.90
N SER A 108 5.05 -9.54 -5.04
CA SER A 108 4.10 -9.52 -3.93
C SER A 108 3.91 -10.91 -3.27
N ARG A 109 3.90 -11.98 -4.06
CA ARG A 109 3.85 -13.37 -3.55
C ARG A 109 5.14 -13.79 -2.86
N LEU A 110 6.30 -13.42 -3.41
CA LEU A 110 7.60 -13.68 -2.79
C LEU A 110 7.77 -12.94 -1.46
N ALA A 111 7.31 -11.68 -1.40
CA ALA A 111 7.25 -10.89 -0.18
C ALA A 111 6.39 -11.58 0.89
N ALA A 112 5.14 -11.95 0.57
CA ALA A 112 4.24 -12.64 1.51
C ALA A 112 4.79 -14.00 1.96
N ALA A 113 5.40 -14.78 1.05
CA ALA A 113 6.04 -16.05 1.38
C ALA A 113 7.25 -15.87 2.30
N GLY A 114 8.12 -14.89 2.02
CA GLY A 114 9.26 -14.54 2.87
C GLY A 114 8.84 -14.10 4.27
N LEU A 115 7.70 -13.42 4.39
CA LEU A 115 7.10 -13.01 5.65
C LEU A 115 6.62 -14.22 6.47
N GLY A 116 5.94 -15.18 5.84
CA GLY A 116 5.58 -16.45 6.48
C GLY A 116 6.79 -17.26 6.95
N VAL A 117 7.83 -17.35 6.12
CA VAL A 117 9.10 -18.02 6.48
C VAL A 117 9.82 -17.28 7.62
N LEU A 118 9.80 -15.94 7.64
CA LEU A 118 10.38 -15.15 8.73
C LEU A 118 9.65 -15.40 10.06
N VAL A 119 8.32 -15.50 10.07
CA VAL A 119 7.55 -15.82 11.28
C VAL A 119 7.95 -17.20 11.83
N LEU A 120 8.18 -18.19 10.96
CA LEU A 120 8.71 -19.49 11.38
C LEU A 120 10.15 -19.40 11.91
N ALA A 121 11.03 -18.60 11.30
CA ALA A 121 12.40 -18.38 11.76
C ALA A 121 12.45 -17.67 13.13
N LEU A 122 11.62 -16.64 13.34
CA LEU A 122 11.50 -15.96 14.63
C LEU A 122 10.95 -16.91 15.71
N THR A 123 9.92 -17.69 15.38
CA THR A 123 9.34 -18.69 16.30
C THR A 123 10.37 -19.76 16.69
N GLY A 124 11.11 -20.32 15.73
CA GLY A 124 12.16 -21.30 15.97
C GLY A 124 13.32 -20.74 16.80
N SER A 125 13.68 -19.47 16.61
CA SER A 125 14.73 -18.81 17.39
C SER A 125 14.29 -18.53 18.83
N VAL A 126 13.04 -18.11 19.06
CA VAL A 126 12.50 -17.94 20.42
C VAL A 126 12.40 -19.28 21.14
N LEU A 127 11.95 -20.34 20.44
CA LEU A 127 11.94 -21.71 20.96
C LEU A 127 13.35 -22.13 21.40
N LEU A 128 14.33 -22.02 20.50
CA LEU A 128 15.71 -22.41 20.78
C LEU A 128 16.31 -21.65 21.98
N VAL A 129 16.16 -20.31 22.01
CA VAL A 129 16.73 -19.48 23.08
C VAL A 129 16.12 -19.86 24.44
N VAL A 130 14.81 -20.09 24.53
CA VAL A 130 14.14 -20.43 25.79
C VAL A 130 14.36 -21.90 26.21
N ASP A 131 14.52 -22.84 25.26
CA ASP A 131 14.85 -24.25 25.55
C ASP A 131 16.30 -24.37 26.08
N VAL A 132 17.22 -23.55 25.58
CA VAL A 132 18.63 -23.51 26.01
C VAL A 132 18.84 -22.72 27.31
N ALA A 133 18.06 -21.65 27.54
CA ALA A 133 18.24 -20.76 28.69
C ALA A 133 17.36 -21.07 29.91
N ALA A 134 16.23 -21.76 29.74
CA ALA A 134 15.25 -21.98 30.82
C ALA A 134 14.67 -23.41 30.85
N SER A 135 13.76 -23.77 29.94
CA SER A 135 13.13 -25.09 29.91
C SER A 135 12.34 -25.33 28.62
N ARG A 136 12.19 -26.61 28.25
CA ARG A 136 11.39 -27.03 27.09
C ARG A 136 9.90 -26.66 27.18
N THR A 137 9.31 -26.72 28.37
CA THR A 137 7.93 -26.29 28.58
C THR A 137 7.79 -24.77 28.35
N GLY A 138 8.73 -23.98 28.88
CA GLY A 138 8.81 -22.55 28.61
C GLY A 138 8.98 -22.25 27.11
N ALA A 139 9.82 -23.02 26.42
CA ALA A 139 10.09 -22.88 24.99
C ALA A 139 8.87 -23.13 24.10
N LEU A 140 8.07 -24.16 24.42
CA LEU A 140 6.83 -24.46 23.71
C LEU A 140 5.77 -23.36 23.93
N ILE A 141 5.67 -22.83 25.16
CA ILE A 141 4.76 -21.72 25.48
C ILE A 141 5.22 -20.44 24.75
N SER A 142 6.50 -20.08 24.83
CA SER A 142 7.02 -18.88 24.16
C SER A 142 6.91 -18.98 22.64
N ALA A 143 7.19 -20.14 22.05
CA ALA A 143 7.01 -20.38 20.61
C ALA A 143 5.53 -20.26 20.21
N GLY A 144 4.61 -20.83 20.98
CA GLY A 144 3.18 -20.68 20.78
C GLY A 144 2.73 -19.21 20.84
N CYS A 145 3.18 -18.47 21.85
CA CYS A 145 2.91 -17.04 21.98
C CYS A 145 3.52 -16.21 20.83
N THR A 146 4.75 -16.49 20.39
CA THR A 146 5.37 -15.82 19.23
C THR A 146 4.61 -16.12 17.94
N LEU A 147 4.24 -17.38 17.70
CA LEU A 147 3.50 -17.77 16.50
C LEU A 147 2.10 -17.13 16.47
N LEU A 148 1.41 -17.08 17.61
CA LEU A 148 0.11 -16.42 17.75
C LEU A 148 0.20 -14.89 17.67
N ALA A 149 1.24 -14.27 18.22
CA ALA A 149 1.43 -12.82 18.16
C ALA A 149 1.82 -12.36 16.74
N CYS A 150 2.82 -12.99 16.14
CA CYS A 150 3.27 -12.66 14.78
C CYS A 150 2.23 -13.07 13.73
N GLY A 151 1.71 -14.30 13.80
CA GLY A 151 0.65 -14.77 12.90
C GLY A 151 -0.66 -13.99 13.09
N GLY A 152 -1.03 -13.69 14.33
CA GLY A 152 -2.15 -12.81 14.65
C GLY A 152 -1.97 -11.43 14.02
N LEU A 153 -0.85 -10.75 14.28
CA LEU A 153 -0.60 -9.43 13.71
C LEU A 153 -0.58 -9.45 12.17
N TRP A 154 -0.01 -10.48 11.53
CA TRP A 154 0.06 -10.53 10.07
C TRP A 154 -1.20 -11.02 9.33
N TRP A 155 -2.08 -11.80 9.96
CA TRP A 155 -3.35 -12.22 9.33
C TRP A 155 -4.57 -11.42 9.82
N VAL A 156 -4.62 -11.03 11.10
CA VAL A 156 -5.74 -10.27 11.67
C VAL A 156 -5.72 -8.83 11.18
N LEU A 157 -4.56 -8.17 11.10
CA LEU A 157 -4.47 -6.77 10.66
C LEU A 157 -5.01 -6.54 9.23
N PRO A 158 -4.55 -7.26 8.17
CA PRO A 158 -5.13 -7.08 6.84
C PRO A 158 -6.59 -7.50 6.76
N TRP A 159 -7.02 -8.53 7.51
CA TRP A 159 -8.42 -8.96 7.54
C TRP A 159 -9.34 -8.00 8.32
N ALA A 160 -8.82 -7.26 9.30
CA ALA A 160 -9.53 -6.20 10.01
C ALA A 160 -9.64 -4.95 9.14
N VAL A 161 -8.55 -4.52 8.48
CA VAL A 161 -8.55 -3.38 7.55
C VAL A 161 -9.49 -3.65 6.37
N ALA A 162 -9.45 -4.84 5.75
CA ALA A 162 -10.38 -5.23 4.69
C ALA A 162 -11.86 -5.20 5.13
N ARG A 163 -12.15 -5.54 6.41
CA ARG A 163 -13.50 -5.49 6.98
C ARG A 163 -13.90 -4.11 7.53
N ALA A 164 -12.96 -3.19 7.70
CA ALA A 164 -13.23 -1.78 7.98
C ALA A 164 -13.60 -1.02 6.70
N GLY A 165 -12.86 -1.22 5.60
CA GLY A 165 -13.10 -0.53 4.32
C GLY A 165 -14.50 -0.73 3.74
N MET A 166 -15.13 -1.89 3.98
CA MET A 166 -16.51 -2.17 3.55
C MET A 166 -17.59 -1.38 4.34
N ARG A 167 -17.25 -0.72 5.46
CA ARG A 167 -18.23 0.03 6.29
C ARG A 167 -18.39 1.50 5.90
N SER A 168 -17.52 2.03 5.04
CA SER A 168 -17.57 3.43 4.58
C SER A 168 -18.49 3.67 3.38
N GLY A 169 -19.24 2.66 2.92
CA GLY A 169 -20.06 2.70 1.71
C GLY A 169 -21.37 3.51 1.80
N THR A 170 -21.69 4.10 2.95
CA THR A 170 -22.98 4.77 3.21
C THR A 170 -22.85 6.28 3.28
N LEU A 171 -22.50 6.91 2.15
CA LEU A 171 -22.74 8.35 1.99
C LEU A 171 -24.24 8.58 1.69
N PRO A 172 -24.96 9.42 2.44
CA PRO A 172 -26.35 9.75 2.13
C PRO A 172 -26.43 10.50 0.80
N SER A 173 -27.22 9.99 -0.16
CA SER A 173 -27.40 10.61 -1.48
C SER A 173 -28.08 11.98 -1.37
N PRO A 174 -27.42 13.11 -1.71
CA PRO A 174 -27.98 14.45 -1.53
C PRO A 174 -28.87 14.85 -2.73
N LEU A 175 -29.84 14.01 -3.08
CA LEU A 175 -30.74 14.21 -4.24
C LEU A 175 -32.22 13.98 -3.87
N GLY A 176 -32.71 14.79 -2.93
CA GLY A 176 -34.15 15.01 -2.75
C GLY A 176 -34.71 15.87 -3.90
N ASN A 177 -34.82 15.30 -5.11
CA ASN A 177 -35.33 15.98 -6.29
C ASN A 177 -36.86 16.21 -6.22
N GLY A 178 -37.27 17.24 -5.50
CA GLY A 178 -38.67 17.67 -5.37
C GLY A 178 -39.20 18.31 -6.65
N ASN A 179 -39.68 17.49 -7.60
CA ASN A 179 -40.30 17.93 -8.84
C ASN A 179 -41.66 18.63 -8.61
N GLY A 180 -41.63 19.90 -8.22
CA GLY A 180 -42.81 20.75 -8.01
C GLY A 180 -43.34 21.35 -9.32
N ASN A 181 -44.09 20.58 -10.11
CA ASN A 181 -44.74 21.06 -11.33
C ASN A 181 -45.93 22.01 -11.02
N GLY A 182 -45.64 23.31 -10.86
CA GLY A 182 -46.61 24.37 -10.62
C GLY A 182 -47.03 25.13 -11.90
N ASN A 183 -47.73 24.47 -12.82
CA ASN A 183 -48.31 25.15 -13.99
C ASN A 183 -49.51 26.02 -13.58
N GLY A 184 -49.37 27.35 -13.61
CA GLY A 184 -50.46 28.24 -13.21
C GLY A 184 -50.17 29.73 -13.25
N ASN A 185 -49.87 30.31 -14.42
CA ASN A 185 -50.22 31.71 -14.66
C ASN A 185 -50.62 31.94 -16.13
N LYS A 186 -51.88 32.36 -16.34
CA LYS A 186 -52.34 33.03 -17.56
C LYS A 186 -52.11 34.54 -17.38
N ASP A 187 -52.53 35.29 -18.40
CA ASP A 187 -52.63 36.75 -18.40
C ASP A 187 -51.28 37.50 -18.45
N ALA A 188 -51.16 38.65 -19.11
CA ALA A 188 -51.89 39.21 -20.26
C ALA A 188 -51.09 40.43 -20.76
N ASN A 189 -51.23 40.79 -22.05
CA ASN A 189 -50.85 42.11 -22.61
C ASN A 189 -49.34 42.47 -22.58
N GLY A 190 -48.70 43.05 -23.60
CA GLY A 190 -49.10 43.39 -24.96
C GLY A 190 -48.25 44.55 -25.53
N ASN A 191 -48.32 44.76 -26.85
CA ASN A 191 -47.80 45.92 -27.60
C ASN A 191 -46.26 46.15 -27.72
N GLY A 192 -45.82 46.49 -28.95
CA GLY A 192 -44.96 47.68 -29.11
C GLY A 192 -43.61 47.53 -29.85
N ASN A 193 -43.63 47.65 -31.20
CA ASN A 193 -42.47 47.95 -32.07
C ASN A 193 -41.34 46.89 -32.09
N GLY A 194 -40.50 46.76 -33.13
CA GLY A 194 -40.05 47.71 -34.15
C GLY A 194 -38.68 48.25 -33.71
N VAL A 195 -37.59 48.00 -34.44
CA VAL A 195 -37.32 48.51 -35.79
C VAL A 195 -36.44 47.52 -36.59
N ARG A 196 -36.48 47.59 -37.93
CA ARG A 196 -35.50 46.94 -38.81
C ARG A 196 -34.26 47.81 -38.89
N ASP A 197 -33.06 47.23 -38.85
CA ASP A 197 -31.95 47.82 -39.59
C ASP A 197 -31.07 46.76 -40.24
N ARG A 198 -30.53 47.12 -41.41
CA ARG A 198 -29.52 46.35 -42.14
C ARG A 198 -28.22 47.17 -42.16
N ASP A 199 -27.23 46.66 -42.88
CA ASP A 199 -26.17 47.45 -43.50
C ASP A 199 -25.31 48.30 -42.56
N ARG A 200 -24.20 47.70 -42.12
CA ARG A 200 -22.90 48.39 -42.18
C ARG A 200 -21.70 47.45 -42.18
N ASP A 201 -21.41 46.92 -43.38
CA ASP A 201 -20.02 46.85 -43.80
C ASP A 201 -19.46 48.29 -43.85
N ARG A 202 -18.62 48.63 -42.88
CA ARG A 202 -17.58 49.66 -42.99
C ARG A 202 -16.36 49.14 -42.21
N ASP A 203 -15.28 48.75 -42.87
CA ASP A 203 -14.32 49.61 -43.59
C ASP A 203 -13.33 50.28 -42.61
N ARG A 204 -12.07 50.46 -43.08
CA ARG A 204 -10.82 50.65 -42.32
C ARG A 204 -10.29 49.34 -41.70
N GLY A 205 -9.08 48.86 -41.99
CA GLY A 205 -8.03 49.40 -42.88
C GLY A 205 -7.09 50.40 -42.18
N SER A 206 -5.79 50.30 -42.49
CA SER A 206 -4.66 51.12 -42.00
C SER A 206 -4.15 50.90 -40.57
N ASN A 207 -3.15 50.02 -40.44
CA ASN A 207 -1.76 50.40 -40.10
C ASN A 207 -0.84 49.24 -40.54
N ARG A 208 0.23 49.38 -41.35
CA ARG A 208 1.35 50.36 -41.41
C ARG A 208 2.16 50.43 -40.11
N GLY A 209 3.44 50.08 -40.20
CA GLY A 209 4.41 50.16 -39.10
C GLY A 209 5.67 49.34 -39.40
N GLN A 210 6.62 49.99 -40.08
CA GLN A 210 7.99 49.60 -40.41
C GLN A 210 8.63 48.51 -39.52
#